data_AF-A0A958KTJ6-F1
#
_entry.id   AF-A0A958KTJ6-F1
#
_cell.length_a   1.000
_cell.length_b   1.000
_cell.length_c   1.000
_cell.angle_alpha   90.00
_cell.angle_beta   90.00
_cell.angle_gamma   90.00
#
_symmetry.space_group_name_H-M   'P 1'
#
loop_
_entity.id
_entity.type
_entity.pdbx_description
1 polymer ?
#
loop_
_entity_poly.entity_id
_entity_poly.type
_entity_poly.pdbx_seq_one_letter_code
_entity_poly.pdbx_strand_id
1 'polypeptide(L)'
;MSAASDETHGEYLRIRVAAMVPNKSTTFDLYILINGKFICYLKSGDSLSQDKIDRLKSAKTDVFHIKEEDKQEFKKYVHDRVTDSSLSSSEKAVILKESSYALIEELYEHPDVEKALNDSKEIITNFVEFMDQESDAISNLIGLSSHDFYTYYHPLDVRI
;
A
#
# COMPACT_ATOMS: atom_id res chain seq x y z
N MET A 1 2.84 -15.24 34.99
CA MET A 1 3.77 -14.50 34.09
C MET A 1 3.98 -15.41 32.89
N SER A 2 3.46 -15.14 31.68
CA SER A 2 3.51 -13.88 30.94
C SER A 2 2.29 -13.73 30.03
N ALA A 3 1.61 -12.58 30.13
CA ALA A 3 0.88 -11.94 29.03
C ALA A 3 1.92 -11.32 28.06
N ALA A 4 1.66 -10.93 26.81
CA ALA A 4 0.45 -10.80 26.03
C ALA A 4 0.81 -11.10 24.56
N SER A 5 -0.07 -11.81 23.85
CA SER A 5 -0.09 -11.83 22.39
C SER A 5 -0.90 -10.60 21.99
N ASP A 6 -0.25 -9.45 21.84
CA ASP A 6 -0.92 -8.22 21.40
C ASP A 6 -1.06 -8.30 19.87
N GLU A 7 -2.17 -8.89 19.41
CA GLU A 7 -2.64 -8.72 18.04
C GLU A 7 -3.11 -7.27 17.90
N THR A 8 -2.21 -6.38 17.46
CA THR A 8 -2.47 -4.96 17.17
C THR A 8 -3.35 -4.81 15.92
N HIS A 9 -4.62 -5.24 16.02
CA HIS A 9 -5.63 -4.93 15.02
C HIS A 9 -5.93 -3.42 15.07
N GLY A 10 -5.68 -2.72 13.96
CA GLY A 10 -6.09 -1.34 13.74
C GLY A 10 -5.12 -0.23 14.14
N GLU A 11 -3.88 -0.54 14.54
CA GLU A 11 -2.84 0.49 14.76
C GLU A 11 -1.98 0.75 13.51
N TYR A 12 -1.97 -0.19 12.57
CA TYR A 12 -1.14 -0.12 11.38
C TYR A 12 -1.93 -0.51 10.13
N LEU A 13 -1.74 0.25 9.06
CA LEU A 13 -2.21 -0.08 7.73
C LEU A 13 -1.12 -0.84 6.96
N ARG A 14 -1.51 -1.92 6.29
CA ARG A 14 -0.63 -2.73 5.44
C ARG A 14 -0.54 -2.11 4.05
N ILE A 15 0.67 -1.92 3.54
CA ILE A 15 0.91 -1.39 2.19
C ILE A 15 1.96 -2.24 1.47
N ARG A 16 1.80 -2.45 0.16
CA ARG A 16 2.80 -3.21 -0.61
C ARG A 16 4.01 -2.36 -0.93
N VAL A 17 5.19 -2.98 -0.96
CA VAL A 17 6.44 -2.35 -1.41
C VAL A 17 6.28 -1.75 -2.81
N ALA A 18 5.44 -2.35 -3.66
CA ALA A 18 5.16 -1.88 -5.02
C ALA A 18 4.44 -0.52 -5.07
N ALA A 19 3.81 -0.07 -3.99
CA ALA A 19 3.24 1.29 -3.90
C ALA A 19 4.33 2.38 -3.72
N MET A 20 5.57 2.00 -3.40
CA MET A 20 6.66 2.94 -3.15
C MET A 20 7.43 3.26 -4.43
N VAL A 21 7.75 4.54 -4.60
CA VAL A 21 8.55 5.04 -5.73
C VAL A 21 10.04 5.14 -5.34
N PRO A 22 10.95 4.53 -6.12
CA PRO A 22 12.38 4.60 -5.88
C PRO A 22 12.92 6.04 -5.83
N ASN A 23 13.85 6.30 -4.92
CA ASN A 23 14.55 7.58 -4.72
C ASN A 23 13.63 8.79 -4.46
N LYS A 24 12.36 8.55 -4.14
CA LYS A 24 11.41 9.56 -3.68
C LYS A 24 11.20 9.38 -2.19
N SER A 25 11.22 10.47 -1.43
CA SER A 25 11.03 10.40 0.02
C SER A 25 9.57 10.16 0.40
N THR A 26 9.36 9.53 1.55
CA THR A 26 8.06 9.40 2.21
C THR A 26 7.88 10.49 3.26
N THR A 27 6.64 10.89 3.54
CA THR A 27 6.31 11.82 4.64
C THR A 27 5.90 11.11 5.93
N PHE A 28 5.98 9.77 5.93
CA PHE A 28 5.63 8.88 7.03
C PHE A 28 6.70 7.80 7.19
N ASP A 29 6.72 7.18 8.38
CA ASP A 29 7.63 6.07 8.69
C ASP A 29 7.11 4.75 8.07
N LEU A 30 8.03 3.89 7.59
CA LEU A 30 7.72 2.53 7.14
C LEU A 30 8.22 1.51 8.15
N TYR A 31 7.39 0.53 8.47
CA TYR A 31 7.69 -0.54 9.41
C TYR A 31 7.64 -1.90 8.71
N ILE A 32 8.48 -2.83 9.16
CA ILE A 32 8.42 -4.25 8.78
C ILE A 32 8.08 -5.09 10.01
N LEU A 33 7.31 -6.15 9.82
CA LEU A 33 6.95 -7.07 10.89
C LEU A 33 8.01 -8.18 10.99
N ILE A 34 8.76 -8.23 12.08
CA ILE A 34 9.75 -9.28 12.36
C ILE A 34 9.43 -9.91 13.72
N ASN A 35 9.19 -11.21 13.73
CA ASN A 35 8.88 -11.98 14.95
C ASN A 35 7.76 -11.34 15.80
N GLY A 36 6.69 -10.87 15.14
CA GLY A 36 5.54 -10.23 15.79
C GLY A 36 5.79 -8.81 16.28
N LYS A 37 6.91 -8.18 15.92
CA LYS A 37 7.23 -6.79 16.29
C LYS A 37 7.38 -5.91 15.06
N PHE A 38 6.73 -4.74 15.08
CA PHE A 38 6.94 -3.71 14.08
C PHE A 38 8.27 -3.01 14.32
N ILE A 39 9.18 -3.11 13.34
CA ILE A 39 10.50 -2.49 13.37
C ILE A 39 10.53 -1.42 12.30
N CYS A 40 10.87 -0.19 12.70
CA CYS A 40 11.03 0.92 11.77
C CYS A 40 12.14 0.59 10.76
N TYR A 41 11.77 0.56 9.48
CA TYR A 41 12.66 0.25 8.36
C TYR A 41 13.11 1.52 7.63
N LEU A 42 12.19 2.47 7.44
CA LEU A 42 12.45 3.77 6.81
C LEU A 42 11.85 4.87 7.68
N LYS A 43 12.57 5.96 7.88
CA LYS A 43 12.06 7.15 8.56
C LYS A 43 11.46 8.13 7.57
N SER A 44 10.45 8.88 8.01
CA SER A 44 9.91 10.02 7.28
C SER A 44 11.03 10.96 6.85
N GLY A 45 10.99 11.39 5.59
CA GLY A 45 12.02 12.19 4.94
C GLY A 45 13.09 11.38 4.20
N ASP A 46 13.24 10.09 4.48
CA ASP A 46 14.17 9.21 3.77
C ASP A 46 13.55 8.58 2.52
N SER A 47 14.38 7.94 1.68
CA SER A 47 13.95 7.26 0.46
C SER A 47 14.51 5.84 0.33
N LEU A 48 13.83 5.02 -0.46
CA LEU A 48 14.29 3.68 -0.83
C LEU A 48 14.99 3.73 -2.18
N SER A 49 16.18 3.14 -2.29
CA SER A 49 16.82 2.95 -3.59
C SER A 49 16.11 1.85 -4.40
N GLN A 50 16.27 1.89 -5.72
CA GLN A 50 15.76 0.84 -6.63
C GLN A 50 16.22 -0.55 -6.17
N ASP A 51 17.52 -0.72 -5.89
CA ASP A 51 18.07 -1.99 -5.42
C ASP A 51 17.42 -2.51 -4.13
N LYS A 52 17.03 -1.61 -3.21
CA LYS A 52 16.34 -1.99 -1.97
C LYS A 52 14.93 -2.46 -2.28
N ILE A 53 14.21 -1.75 -3.13
CA ILE A 53 12.86 -2.12 -3.56
C ILE A 53 12.87 -3.50 -4.24
N ASP A 54 13.82 -3.75 -5.14
CA ASP A 54 13.90 -5.03 -5.87
C ASP A 54 14.27 -6.20 -4.94
N ARG A 55 15.14 -5.97 -3.97
CA ARG A 55 15.45 -6.96 -2.91
C ARG A 55 14.25 -7.26 -2.03
N LEU A 56 13.46 -6.25 -1.67
CA LEU A 56 12.25 -6.43 -0.86
C LEU A 56 11.16 -7.17 -1.63
N LYS A 57 10.96 -6.84 -2.91
CA LYS A 57 10.02 -7.56 -3.81
C LYS A 57 10.39 -9.03 -4.01
N SER A 58 11.68 -9.35 -4.04
CA SER A 58 12.17 -10.73 -4.22
C SER A 58 12.27 -11.52 -2.91
N ALA A 59 12.38 -10.84 -1.77
CA ALA A 59 12.23 -11.43 -0.45
C ALA A 59 10.74 -11.71 -0.16
N LYS A 60 10.43 -12.59 0.80
CA LYS A 60 9.06 -12.77 1.32
C LYS A 60 8.57 -11.56 2.14
N THR A 61 9.09 -10.37 1.87
CA THR A 61 8.80 -9.12 2.60
C THR A 61 8.38 -8.08 1.56
N ASP A 62 7.25 -8.35 0.92
CA ASP A 62 6.59 -7.49 -0.06
C ASP A 62 5.62 -6.49 0.59
N VAL A 63 5.54 -6.48 1.92
CA VAL A 63 4.61 -5.66 2.71
C VAL A 63 5.37 -4.78 3.72
N PHE A 64 5.05 -3.49 3.70
CA PHE A 64 5.33 -2.54 4.75
C PHE A 64 4.07 -2.26 5.57
N HIS A 65 4.27 -1.67 6.73
CA HIS A 65 3.22 -1.19 7.60
C HIS A 65 3.46 0.28 7.87
N ILE A 66 2.39 1.07 7.84
CA ILE A 66 2.38 2.46 8.29
C ILE A 66 1.47 2.55 9.50
N LYS A 67 1.68 3.51 10.38
CA LYS A 67 0.75 3.70 11.49
C LYS A 67 -0.56 4.29 10.98
N GLU A 68 -1.66 3.97 11.66
CA GLU A 68 -2.99 4.52 11.35
C GLU A 68 -3.01 6.06 11.44
N GLU A 69 -2.24 6.65 12.35
CA GLU A 69 -2.09 8.12 12.47
C GLU A 69 -1.47 8.76 11.21
N ASP A 70 -0.64 8.02 10.47
CA ASP A 70 0.05 8.47 9.27
C ASP A 70 -0.73 8.21 7.98
N LYS A 71 -1.95 7.65 8.08
CA LYS A 71 -2.79 7.29 6.93
C LYS A 71 -3.05 8.45 5.97
N GLN A 72 -3.30 9.64 6.51
CA GLN A 72 -3.54 10.83 5.69
C GLN A 72 -2.28 11.25 4.91
N GLU A 73 -1.10 11.09 5.51
CA GLU A 73 0.17 11.33 4.84
C GLU A 73 0.43 10.31 3.72
N PHE A 74 0.03 9.05 3.92
CA PHE A 74 0.07 8.04 2.86
C PHE A 74 -0.86 8.37 1.70
N LYS A 75 -2.11 8.76 1.96
CA LYS A 75 -3.07 9.19 0.92
C LYS A 75 -2.52 10.36 0.10
N LYS A 76 -1.97 11.36 0.79
CA LYS A 76 -1.33 12.51 0.16
C LYS A 76 -0.14 12.09 -0.69
N TYR A 77 0.73 11.21 -0.19
CA TYR A 77 1.83 10.66 -0.97
C TYR A 77 1.33 9.98 -2.25
N VAL A 78 0.28 9.16 -2.17
CA VAL A 78 -0.30 8.50 -3.35
C VAL A 78 -0.78 9.55 -4.37
N HIS A 79 -1.55 10.53 -3.93
CA HIS A 79 -2.02 11.62 -4.78
C HIS A 79 -0.86 12.39 -5.44
N ASP A 80 0.14 12.79 -4.65
CA ASP A 80 1.32 13.52 -5.12
C ASP A 80 2.11 12.71 -6.16
N ARG A 81 2.17 11.37 -6.04
CA ARG A 81 2.85 10.51 -7.02
C ARG A 81 2.01 10.30 -8.28
N VAL A 82 0.71 10.10 -8.15
CA VAL A 82 -0.17 9.90 -9.31
C VAL A 82 -0.26 11.17 -10.18
N THR A 83 -0.14 12.33 -9.57
CA THR A 83 -0.11 13.63 -10.26
C THR A 83 1.30 14.05 -10.71
N ASP A 84 2.36 13.33 -10.30
CA ASP A 84 3.74 13.62 -10.68
C ASP A 84 3.96 13.35 -12.18
N SER A 85 4.20 14.41 -12.95
CA SER A 85 4.46 14.32 -14.40
C SER A 85 5.79 13.64 -14.74
N SER A 86 6.67 13.42 -13.76
CA SER A 86 7.92 12.66 -13.97
C SER A 86 7.72 11.15 -13.95
N LEU A 87 6.55 10.66 -13.51
CA LEU A 87 6.21 9.24 -13.53
C LEU A 87 5.44 8.88 -14.79
N SER A 88 5.75 7.71 -15.35
CA SER A 88 5.00 7.15 -16.46
C SER A 88 3.60 6.72 -16.04
N SER A 89 2.66 6.68 -16.99
CA SER A 89 1.29 6.21 -16.74
C SER A 89 1.26 4.77 -16.19
N SER A 90 2.26 3.95 -16.54
CA SER A 90 2.41 2.59 -15.99
C SER A 90 2.79 2.61 -14.50
N GLU A 91 3.76 3.44 -14.10
CA GLU A 91 4.15 3.58 -12.69
C GLU A 91 3.00 4.13 -11.85
N LYS A 92 2.29 5.15 -12.35
CA LYS A 92 1.10 5.70 -11.70
C LYS A 92 0.01 4.63 -11.51
N ALA A 93 -0.23 3.81 -12.53
CA ALA A 93 -1.21 2.72 -12.46
C ALA A 93 -0.83 1.67 -11.39
N VAL A 94 0.46 1.34 -11.26
CA VAL A 94 0.94 0.45 -10.19
C VAL A 94 0.67 1.06 -8.82
N ILE A 95 1.07 2.31 -8.58
CA ILE A 95 0.87 2.98 -7.29
C ILE A 95 -0.61 3.00 -6.91
N LEU A 96 -1.49 3.37 -7.85
CA LEU A 96 -2.94 3.39 -7.63
C LEU A 96 -3.52 2.01 -7.32
N LYS A 97 -3.13 0.99 -8.09
CA LYS A 97 -3.57 -0.40 -7.88
C LYS A 97 -3.20 -0.87 -6.47
N GLU A 98 -1.94 -0.72 -6.10
CA GLU A 98 -1.43 -1.20 -4.80
C GLU A 98 -2.03 -0.41 -3.62
N SER A 99 -2.24 0.89 -3.78
CA SER A 99 -2.90 1.71 -2.77
C SER A 99 -4.38 1.37 -2.60
N SER A 100 -5.04 0.97 -3.69
CA SER A 100 -6.44 0.49 -3.64
C SER A 100 -6.54 -0.86 -2.92
N TYR A 101 -5.56 -1.75 -3.07
CA TYR A 101 -5.53 -2.99 -2.31
C TYR A 101 -5.37 -2.76 -0.81
N ALA A 102 -4.55 -1.79 -0.40
CA ALA A 102 -4.41 -1.44 1.02
C ALA A 102 -5.76 -1.05 1.65
N LEU A 103 -6.60 -0.29 0.93
CA LEU A 103 -7.95 0.07 1.39
C LEU A 103 -8.92 -1.10 1.43
N ILE A 104 -8.82 -2.02 0.47
CA ILE A 104 -9.66 -3.22 0.47
C ILE A 104 -9.27 -4.10 1.67
N GLU A 105 -7.97 -4.32 1.90
CA GLU A 105 -7.49 -5.05 3.08
C GLU A 105 -7.97 -4.39 4.37
N GLU A 106 -7.93 -3.05 4.45
CA GLU A 106 -8.48 -2.29 5.58
C GLU A 106 -9.98 -2.55 5.79
N LEU A 107 -10.80 -2.54 4.74
CA LEU A 107 -12.23 -2.83 4.83
C LEU A 107 -12.53 -4.23 5.37
N TYR A 108 -11.64 -5.20 5.12
CA TYR A 108 -11.76 -6.56 5.65
C TYR A 108 -11.30 -6.67 7.10
N GLU A 109 -10.27 -5.90 7.50
CA GLU A 109 -9.68 -5.94 8.85
C GLU A 109 -10.45 -5.07 9.87
N HIS A 110 -11.19 -4.04 9.42
CA HIS A 110 -11.95 -3.15 10.30
C HIS A 110 -13.44 -3.53 10.42
N PRO A 111 -13.97 -3.67 11.66
CA PRO A 111 -15.40 -3.96 11.89
C PRO A 111 -16.32 -2.76 11.58
N ASP A 112 -15.77 -1.54 11.55
CA ASP A 112 -16.49 -0.32 11.18
C ASP A 112 -16.33 -0.02 9.69
N VAL A 113 -17.15 -0.70 8.89
CA VAL A 113 -17.18 -0.60 7.44
C VAL A 113 -17.53 0.81 6.96
N GLU A 114 -18.32 1.57 7.71
CA GLU A 114 -18.74 2.92 7.30
C GLU A 114 -17.57 3.90 7.31
N LYS A 115 -16.75 3.85 8.37
CA LYS A 115 -15.53 4.67 8.47
C LYS A 115 -14.54 4.32 7.35
N ALA A 116 -14.23 3.03 7.19
CA ALA A 116 -13.29 2.56 6.17
C ALA A 116 -13.76 2.90 4.74
N LEU A 117 -15.07 2.82 4.46
CA LEU A 117 -15.64 3.19 3.17
C LEU A 117 -15.53 4.70 2.90
N ASN A 118 -15.80 5.52 3.92
CA ASN A 118 -15.61 6.97 3.81
C ASN A 118 -14.14 7.33 3.56
N ASP A 119 -13.21 6.67 4.24
CA ASP A 119 -11.78 6.88 4.04
C ASP A 119 -11.31 6.43 2.65
N SER A 120 -11.97 5.45 2.05
CA SER A 120 -11.62 4.93 0.72
C SER A 120 -12.05 5.86 -0.43
N LYS A 121 -13.03 6.76 -0.20
CA LYS A 121 -13.60 7.62 -1.25
C LYS A 121 -12.57 8.47 -1.98
N GLU A 122 -11.59 9.01 -1.26
CA GLU A 122 -10.58 9.91 -1.83
C GLU A 122 -9.68 9.18 -2.83
N ILE A 123 -9.20 7.99 -2.46
CA ILE A 123 -8.36 7.18 -3.36
C ILE A 123 -9.16 6.68 -4.56
N ILE A 124 -10.42 6.28 -4.36
CA ILE A 124 -11.31 5.89 -5.48
C ILE A 124 -11.53 7.09 -6.41
N THR A 125 -11.69 8.30 -5.88
CA THR A 125 -11.85 9.52 -6.68
C THR A 125 -10.58 9.77 -7.50
N ASN A 126 -9.40 9.74 -6.87
CA ASN A 126 -8.11 9.87 -7.56
C ASN A 126 -7.93 8.78 -8.65
N PHE A 127 -8.43 7.57 -8.40
CA PHE A 127 -8.41 6.46 -9.36
C PHE A 127 -9.27 6.76 -10.60
N VAL A 128 -10.48 7.28 -10.40
CA VAL A 128 -11.39 7.68 -11.50
C VAL A 128 -10.82 8.86 -12.28
N GLU A 129 -10.27 9.86 -11.59
CA GLU A 129 -9.63 11.02 -12.23
C GLU A 129 -8.43 10.60 -13.08
N PHE A 130 -7.59 9.68 -12.58
CA PHE A 130 -6.48 9.14 -13.35
C PHE A 130 -6.94 8.44 -14.64
N MET A 131 -8.02 7.65 -14.57
CA MET A 131 -8.57 6.99 -15.76
C MET A 131 -9.13 7.98 -16.79
N ASP A 132 -9.65 9.12 -16.35
CA ASP A 132 -10.19 10.16 -17.23
C ASP A 132 -9.08 10.99 -17.90
N GLN A 133 -7.97 11.23 -17.19
CA GLN A 133 -6.88 12.07 -17.66
C GLN A 133 -5.84 11.35 -18.55
N GLU A 134 -5.66 10.04 -18.37
CA GLU A 134 -4.56 9.30 -18.98
C GLU A 134 -5.13 8.25 -19.97
N SER A 135 -4.98 8.51 -21.28
CA SER A 135 -5.59 7.69 -22.34
C SER A 135 -5.20 6.20 -22.29
N ASP A 136 -4.02 5.90 -21.76
CA ASP A 136 -3.49 4.54 -21.64
C ASP A 136 -3.71 3.92 -20.25
N ALA A 137 -4.32 4.64 -19.30
CA ALA A 137 -4.53 4.18 -17.91
C ALA A 137 -5.29 2.86 -17.86
N ILE A 138 -6.39 2.75 -18.61
CA ILE A 138 -7.23 1.54 -18.65
C ILE A 138 -6.42 0.35 -19.18
N SER A 139 -5.66 0.55 -20.27
CA SER A 139 -4.82 -0.50 -20.86
C SER A 139 -3.75 -0.98 -19.88
N ASN A 140 -3.09 -0.05 -19.17
CA ASN A 140 -2.08 -0.38 -18.16
C ASN A 140 -2.70 -1.15 -16.98
N LEU A 141 -3.88 -0.73 -16.50
CA LEU A 141 -4.58 -1.42 -15.41
C LEU A 141 -5.01 -2.84 -15.80
N ILE A 142 -5.54 -3.04 -17.02
CA ILE A 142 -5.89 -4.38 -17.52
C ILE A 142 -4.64 -5.28 -17.58
N GLY A 143 -3.51 -4.75 -18.04
CA GLY A 143 -2.23 -5.46 -18.05
C GLY A 143 -1.77 -5.87 -16.64
N LEU A 144 -2.01 -5.03 -15.64
CA LEU A 144 -1.68 -5.31 -14.24
C LEU A 144 -2.64 -6.28 -13.55
N SER A 145 -3.92 -6.32 -13.95
CA SER A 145 -4.94 -7.22 -13.40
C SER A 145 -4.80 -8.67 -13.92
N SER A 146 -4.41 -8.83 -15.18
CA SER A 146 -4.26 -10.15 -15.82
C SER A 146 -3.18 -11.04 -15.18
N HIS A 147 -2.23 -10.46 -14.43
CA HIS A 147 -1.19 -11.19 -13.70
C HIS A 147 -1.59 -11.57 -12.25
N ASP A 148 -2.71 -11.06 -11.72
CA ASP A 148 -3.09 -11.20 -10.29
C ASP A 148 -4.15 -12.28 -10.00
N PHE A 149 -4.77 -12.90 -11.03
CA PHE A 149 -5.81 -13.91 -10.81
C PHE A 149 -5.34 -15.15 -10.03
N TYR A 150 -4.03 -15.38 -9.92
CA TYR A 150 -3.45 -16.53 -9.20
C TYR A 150 -3.15 -16.26 -7.72
N THR A 151 -3.02 -15.01 -7.29
CA THR A 151 -2.56 -14.69 -5.91
C THR A 151 -3.73 -14.48 -4.94
N TYR A 152 -4.97 -14.46 -5.44
CA TYR A 152 -6.18 -14.29 -4.62
C TYR A 152 -6.53 -15.50 -3.73
N TYR A 153 -5.83 -16.62 -3.89
CA TYR A 153 -5.84 -17.72 -2.94
C TYR A 153 -4.41 -17.95 -2.46
N HIS A 154 -4.03 -17.34 -1.33
CA HIS A 154 -3.61 -18.03 -0.09
C HIS A 154 -2.61 -17.19 0.75
N PRO A 155 -2.69 -17.17 2.10
CA PRO A 155 -3.72 -17.70 2.99
C PRO A 155 -4.54 -16.57 3.65
N LEU A 156 -5.86 -16.63 3.51
CA LEU A 156 -6.70 -16.48 4.70
C LEU A 156 -6.11 -17.42 5.74
N ASP A 157 -5.77 -16.88 6.89
CA ASP A 157 -5.35 -17.65 8.05
C ASP A 157 -6.41 -18.73 8.30
N VAL A 158 -6.14 -19.95 7.86
CA VAL A 158 -6.95 -21.12 8.21
C VAL A 158 -6.53 -21.48 9.62
N ARG A 159 -7.05 -20.71 10.58
CA ARG A 159 -7.05 -21.11 11.99
C ARG A 159 -7.95 -22.35 12.09
N ILE A 160 -7.33 -23.52 12.01
CA ILE A 160 -7.83 -24.76 12.60
C ILE A 160 -7.19 -24.89 13.98
#